data_AF-A0A1B9EMT6-F1
#
_entry.id   AF-A0A1B9EMT6-F1
#
_cell.length_a   1.000
_cell.length_b   1.000
_cell.length_c   1.000
_cell.angle_alpha   90.00
_cell.angle_beta   90.00
_cell.angle_gamma   90.00
#
_symmetry.space_group_name_H-M   'P 1'
#
loop_
_entity.id
_entity.type
_entity.pdbx_description
1 polymer ?
#
loop_
_entity_poly.entity_id
_entity_poly.type
_entity_poly.pdbx_seq_one_letter_code
_entity_poly.pdbx_strand_id
1 'polypeptide(L)'
;MARTTDRSTTHLTRRLVQLYAGLALYGASSALLVRAGLGLEPWGVLHQGLAELTGISIGVVSIIVGAVVLLLWIPLRQRPGLGTVSNVFVVGLAMDGTLAVVGDLDALGVRIPVMVLGIVLNGVATGLYIAARFGPGPRDGLMTGLNQITGRSIRLVRTAIEVAVVVTGFLLGGSLGAGTVLYALAIGPLAQFFLRMFALPEASGPGVVVASGEPSTPAPAAGSGPVAAPTSGQAILPQ
;
A
#
# COMPACT_ATOMS: atom_id res chain seq x y z
N MET A 1 37.61 16.56 8.77
CA MET A 1 36.49 16.73 7.82
C MET A 1 36.11 15.47 7.04
N ALA A 2 36.84 14.34 7.13
CA ALA A 2 36.57 13.11 6.35
C ALA A 2 35.57 12.09 6.98
N ARG A 3 35.10 12.31 8.21
CA ARG A 3 34.29 11.32 8.96
C ARG A 3 32.77 11.41 8.72
N THR A 4 32.29 12.48 8.08
CA THR A 4 30.85 12.76 7.92
C THR A 4 30.30 12.23 6.60
N THR A 5 31.12 12.20 5.54
CA THR A 5 30.72 11.78 4.20
C THR A 5 30.47 10.26 4.12
N ASP A 6 31.32 9.47 4.78
CA ASP A 6 31.31 8.00 4.74
C ASP A 6 30.07 7.37 5.44
N ARG A 7 29.59 8.00 6.51
CA ARG A 7 28.34 7.58 7.17
C ARG A 7 27.12 7.83 6.28
N SER A 8 27.07 8.99 5.63
CA SER A 8 25.95 9.39 4.76
C SER A 8 25.80 8.46 3.55
N THR A 9 26.90 8.13 2.87
CA THR A 9 26.90 7.21 1.73
C THR A 9 26.52 5.79 2.15
N THR A 10 27.05 5.29 3.27
CA THR A 10 26.71 3.96 3.79
C THR A 10 25.22 3.83 4.13
N HIS A 11 24.62 4.87 4.73
CA HIS A 11 23.19 4.91 5.00
C HIS A 11 22.33 4.95 3.73
N LEU A 12 22.76 5.70 2.70
CA LEU A 12 22.04 5.78 1.43
C LEU A 12 22.08 4.44 0.67
N THR A 13 23.26 3.83 0.56
CA THR A 13 23.43 2.52 -0.10
C THR A 13 22.57 1.46 0.56
N ARG A 14 22.57 1.39 1.90
CA ARG A 14 21.72 0.44 2.64
C ARG A 14 20.24 0.65 2.32
N ARG A 15 19.76 1.89 2.29
CA ARG A 15 18.36 2.20 1.97
C ARG A 15 18.02 1.85 0.52
N LEU A 16 18.93 2.08 -0.43
CA LEU A 16 18.72 1.70 -1.84
C LEU A 16 18.66 0.19 -2.01
N VAL A 17 19.55 -0.55 -1.34
CA VAL A 17 19.50 -2.02 -1.32
C VAL A 17 18.18 -2.51 -0.71
N GLN A 18 17.74 -1.93 0.41
CA GLN A 18 16.44 -2.27 1.01
C GLN A 18 15.27 -1.98 0.05
N LEU A 19 15.30 -0.85 -0.66
CA LEU A 19 14.29 -0.52 -1.66
C LEU A 19 14.26 -1.56 -2.77
N TYR A 20 15.37 -1.76 -3.49
CA TYR A 20 15.39 -2.64 -4.67
C TYR A 20 15.19 -4.11 -4.31
N ALA A 21 15.76 -4.58 -3.20
CA ALA A 21 15.50 -5.93 -2.70
C ALA A 21 14.02 -6.10 -2.32
N GLY A 22 13.43 -5.10 -1.64
CA GLY A 22 12.01 -5.10 -1.31
C GLY A 22 11.12 -5.12 -2.56
N LEU A 23 11.41 -4.30 -3.56
CA LEU A 23 10.63 -4.25 -4.81
C LEU A 23 10.75 -5.54 -5.64
N ALA A 24 11.96 -6.09 -5.76
CA ALA A 24 12.18 -7.36 -6.45
C ALA A 24 11.47 -8.52 -5.74
N LEU A 25 11.58 -8.56 -4.41
CA LEU A 25 10.88 -9.56 -3.59
C LEU A 25 9.36 -9.40 -3.69
N TYR A 26 8.86 -8.17 -3.79
CA TYR A 26 7.43 -7.90 -3.98
C TYR A 26 6.95 -8.55 -5.28
N GLY A 27 7.60 -8.25 -6.41
CA GLY A 27 7.24 -8.83 -7.71
C GLY A 27 7.33 -10.36 -7.72
N ALA A 28 8.41 -10.92 -7.14
CA ALA A 28 8.58 -12.36 -7.02
C ALA A 28 7.49 -13.01 -6.15
N SER A 29 7.14 -12.41 -5.02
CA SER A 29 6.09 -12.90 -4.14
C SER A 29 4.71 -12.90 -4.81
N SER A 30 4.38 -11.85 -5.57
CA SER A 30 3.14 -11.78 -6.36
C SER A 30 3.13 -12.84 -7.46
N ALA A 31 4.27 -13.09 -8.14
CA ALA A 31 4.39 -14.17 -9.11
C ALA A 31 4.16 -15.56 -8.50
N LEU A 32 4.64 -15.80 -7.27
CA LEU A 32 4.36 -17.05 -6.54
C LEU A 32 2.86 -17.22 -6.24
N LEU A 33 2.15 -16.13 -5.90
CA LEU A 33 0.70 -16.19 -5.71
C LEU A 33 -0.03 -16.54 -7.01
N VAL A 34 0.42 -15.97 -8.14
CA VAL A 34 -0.07 -16.33 -9.48
C VAL A 34 0.15 -17.81 -9.79
N ARG A 35 1.37 -18.33 -9.57
CA ARG A 35 1.68 -19.75 -9.79
C ARG A 35 0.93 -20.68 -8.84
N ALA A 36 0.69 -20.24 -7.60
CA ALA A 36 -0.14 -21.00 -6.69
C ALA A 36 -1.59 -21.06 -7.17
N GLY A 37 -2.12 -20.04 -7.85
CA GLY A 37 -3.45 -20.05 -8.48
C GLY A 37 -4.61 -20.30 -7.50
N LEU A 38 -4.41 -20.04 -6.20
CA LEU A 38 -5.42 -20.23 -5.15
C LEU A 38 -6.11 -18.91 -4.77
N GLY A 39 -5.90 -17.86 -5.56
CA GLY A 39 -6.35 -16.48 -5.33
C GLY A 39 -5.17 -15.51 -5.21
N LEU A 40 -5.41 -14.26 -5.59
CA LEU A 40 -4.41 -13.20 -5.63
C LEU A 40 -4.70 -12.06 -4.65
N GLU A 41 -3.71 -11.19 -4.44
CA GLU A 41 -3.93 -9.91 -3.79
C GLU A 41 -4.84 -8.99 -4.64
N PRO A 42 -5.53 -8.00 -4.04
CA PRO A 42 -6.55 -7.18 -4.71
C PRO A 42 -6.17 -6.63 -6.09
N TRP A 43 -4.94 -6.11 -6.21
CA TRP A 43 -4.44 -5.56 -7.46
C TRP A 43 -3.91 -6.64 -8.41
N GLY A 44 -3.44 -7.78 -7.87
CA GLY A 44 -3.07 -8.95 -8.66
C GLY A 44 -4.27 -9.50 -9.43
N VAL A 45 -5.46 -9.49 -8.81
CA VAL A 45 -6.73 -9.86 -9.47
C VAL A 45 -6.98 -8.98 -10.69
N LEU A 46 -6.82 -7.65 -10.56
CA LEU A 46 -6.94 -6.72 -11.67
C LEU A 46 -5.90 -6.96 -12.76
N HIS A 47 -4.64 -7.13 -12.37
CA HIS A 47 -3.55 -7.35 -13.33
C HIS A 47 -3.74 -8.66 -14.10
N GLN A 48 -4.17 -9.72 -13.42
CA GLN A 48 -4.46 -11.00 -14.05
C GLN A 48 -5.63 -10.87 -15.03
N GLY A 49 -6.77 -10.29 -14.62
CA GLY A 49 -7.91 -10.14 -15.51
C GLY A 49 -7.59 -9.31 -16.76
N LEU A 50 -6.82 -8.23 -16.61
CA LEU A 50 -6.33 -7.44 -17.75
C LEU A 50 -5.33 -8.21 -18.63
N ALA A 51 -4.44 -9.01 -18.05
CA ALA A 51 -3.51 -9.85 -18.79
C ALA A 51 -4.25 -10.91 -19.61
N GLU A 52 -5.26 -11.56 -19.03
CA GLU A 52 -6.10 -12.54 -19.72
C GLU A 52 -6.93 -11.91 -20.84
N LEU A 53 -7.45 -10.69 -20.63
CA LEU A 53 -8.21 -9.95 -21.64
C LEU A 53 -7.34 -9.49 -22.83
N THR A 54 -6.12 -9.01 -22.55
CA THR A 54 -5.27 -8.36 -23.56
C THR A 54 -4.24 -9.30 -24.20
N GLY A 55 -3.94 -10.44 -23.58
CA GLY A 55 -2.87 -11.35 -24.00
C GLY A 55 -1.45 -10.84 -23.69
N ILE A 56 -1.33 -9.74 -22.93
CA ILE A 56 -0.05 -9.16 -22.52
C ILE A 56 0.38 -9.79 -21.19
N SER A 57 1.69 -9.88 -20.92
CA SER A 57 2.20 -10.42 -19.65
C SER A 57 1.70 -9.61 -18.44
N ILE A 58 1.48 -10.32 -17.33
CA ILE A 58 0.96 -9.71 -16.10
C ILE A 58 1.91 -8.67 -15.50
N GLY A 59 3.23 -8.83 -15.65
CA GLY A 59 4.22 -7.85 -15.23
C GLY A 59 4.15 -6.55 -16.05
N VAL A 60 3.94 -6.64 -17.37
CA VAL A 60 3.73 -5.47 -18.22
C VAL A 60 2.40 -4.80 -17.90
N VAL A 61 1.32 -5.55 -17.68
CA VAL A 61 0.05 -4.98 -17.20
C VAL A 61 0.24 -4.26 -15.88
N SER A 62 1.00 -4.82 -14.94
CA SER A 62 1.34 -4.18 -13.67
C SER A 62 2.06 -2.84 -13.87
N ILE A 63 2.98 -2.77 -14.84
CA ILE A 63 3.68 -1.52 -15.20
C ILE A 63 2.69 -0.49 -15.77
N ILE A 64 1.83 -0.90 -16.70
CA ILE A 64 0.84 -0.02 -17.33
C ILE A 64 -0.13 0.53 -16.29
N VAL A 65 -0.72 -0.34 -15.45
CA VAL A 65 -1.63 0.08 -14.38
C VAL A 65 -0.91 1.01 -13.40
N GLY A 66 0.33 0.68 -13.02
CA GLY A 66 1.15 1.55 -12.17
C GLY A 66 1.40 2.93 -12.78
N ALA A 67 1.68 3.00 -14.09
CA ALA A 67 1.84 4.25 -14.83
C ALA A 67 0.54 5.05 -14.91
N VAL A 68 -0.60 4.39 -15.16
CA VAL A 68 -1.93 5.03 -15.14
C VAL A 68 -2.22 5.63 -13.75
N VAL A 69 -1.94 4.88 -12.68
CA VAL A 69 -2.09 5.38 -11.31
C VAL A 69 -1.18 6.59 -11.06
N LEU A 70 0.05 6.60 -11.57
CA LEU A 70 0.93 7.77 -11.49
C LEU A 70 0.39 8.98 -12.27
N LEU A 71 -0.24 8.76 -13.42
CA LEU A 71 -0.89 9.85 -14.17
C LEU A 71 -2.06 10.45 -13.39
N LEU A 72 -2.80 9.64 -12.62
CA LEU A 72 -3.85 10.11 -11.71
C LEU A 72 -3.28 11.00 -10.57
N TRP A 73 -1.96 11.02 -10.35
CA TRP A 73 -1.36 11.95 -9.39
C TRP A 73 -1.21 13.37 -9.92
N ILE A 74 -1.27 13.59 -11.24
CA ILE A 74 -1.20 14.92 -11.85
C ILE A 74 -2.27 15.87 -11.26
N PRO A 75 -3.57 15.50 -11.22
CA PRO A 75 -4.58 16.34 -10.56
C PRO A 75 -4.39 16.41 -9.04
N LEU A 76 -3.78 15.39 -8.42
CA LEU A 76 -3.50 15.34 -6.98
C LEU A 76 -2.27 16.20 -6.59
N ARG A 77 -1.54 16.76 -7.55
CA ARG A 77 -0.32 17.57 -7.34
C ARG A 77 0.75 16.88 -6.48
N GLN A 78 0.78 15.55 -6.46
CA GLN A 78 1.82 14.79 -5.76
C GLN A 78 3.03 14.59 -6.66
N ARG A 79 4.24 14.78 -6.11
CA ARG A 79 5.49 14.56 -6.84
C ARG A 79 5.95 13.12 -6.66
N PRO A 80 6.00 12.30 -7.74
CA PRO A 80 6.50 10.93 -7.63
C PRO A 80 7.98 10.94 -7.24
N GLY A 81 8.35 10.10 -6.27
CA GLY A 81 9.73 9.90 -5.86
C GLY A 81 10.43 8.81 -6.66
N LEU A 82 11.74 8.65 -6.47
CA LEU A 82 12.52 7.56 -7.06
C LEU A 82 11.93 6.19 -6.72
N GLY A 83 11.48 6.00 -5.47
CA GLY A 83 10.86 4.77 -5.02
C GLY A 83 9.54 4.49 -5.73
N THR A 84 8.76 5.51 -6.06
CA THR A 84 7.47 5.38 -6.74
C THR A 84 7.64 4.88 -8.17
N VAL A 85 8.54 5.51 -8.94
CA VAL A 85 8.83 5.10 -10.32
C VAL A 85 9.50 3.74 -10.34
N SER A 86 10.48 3.52 -9.46
CA SER A 86 11.16 2.22 -9.35
C SER A 86 10.18 1.11 -8.99
N ASN A 87 9.19 1.35 -8.14
CA ASN A 87 8.17 0.37 -7.78
C ASN A 87 7.41 -0.12 -9.02
N VAL A 88 6.95 0.80 -9.87
CA VAL A 88 6.20 0.44 -11.09
C VAL A 88 7.01 -0.51 -11.97
N PHE A 89 8.26 -0.18 -12.28
CA PHE A 89 9.09 -0.97 -13.18
C PHE A 89 9.65 -2.24 -12.55
N VAL A 90 10.26 -2.13 -11.37
CA VAL A 90 10.98 -3.25 -10.74
C VAL A 90 10.01 -4.34 -10.32
N VAL A 91 8.82 -4.00 -9.80
CA VAL A 91 7.81 -5.00 -9.42
C VAL A 91 7.32 -5.77 -10.64
N GLY A 92 6.98 -5.08 -11.74
CA GLY A 92 6.51 -5.74 -12.97
C GLY A 92 7.59 -6.61 -13.61
N LEU A 93 8.83 -6.11 -13.71
CA LEU A 93 9.95 -6.88 -14.25
C LEU A 93 10.30 -8.10 -13.39
N ALA A 94 10.32 -7.95 -12.06
CA ALA A 94 10.58 -9.06 -11.15
C ALA A 94 9.46 -10.10 -11.18
N MET A 95 8.21 -9.66 -11.38
CA MET A 95 7.06 -10.55 -11.53
C MET A 95 7.20 -11.42 -12.78
N ASP A 96 7.40 -10.82 -13.96
CA ASP A 96 7.59 -11.57 -15.20
C ASP A 96 8.87 -12.44 -15.17
N GLY A 97 9.96 -11.92 -14.62
CA GLY A 97 11.20 -12.68 -14.44
C GLY A 97 11.02 -13.90 -13.54
N THR A 98 10.23 -13.79 -12.48
CA THR A 98 9.92 -14.91 -11.60
C THR A 98 9.00 -15.91 -12.28
N LEU A 99 7.97 -15.45 -13.00
CA LEU A 99 7.09 -16.34 -13.77
C LEU A 99 7.83 -17.07 -14.88
N ALA A 100 8.85 -16.49 -15.49
CA ALA A 100 9.66 -17.16 -16.51
C ALA A 100 10.48 -18.33 -15.95
N VAL A 101 10.84 -18.29 -14.66
CA VAL A 101 11.69 -19.30 -14.00
C VAL A 101 10.86 -20.33 -13.22
N VAL A 102 9.77 -19.89 -12.59
CA VAL A 102 8.88 -20.76 -11.81
C VAL A 102 7.86 -21.36 -12.77
N GLY A 103 7.90 -22.68 -12.94
CA GLY A 103 6.92 -23.42 -13.75
C GLY A 103 5.54 -23.54 -13.09
N ASP A 104 4.64 -24.24 -13.77
CA ASP A 104 3.29 -24.52 -13.25
C ASP A 104 3.32 -25.49 -12.07
N LEU A 105 2.34 -25.34 -11.18
CA LEU A 105 2.20 -26.13 -9.96
C LEU A 105 0.90 -26.94 -10.02
N ASP A 106 1.00 -28.25 -10.21
CA ASP A 106 -0.18 -29.10 -10.37
C ASP A 106 -0.76 -29.57 -9.03
N ALA A 107 0.11 -29.96 -8.10
CA ALA A 107 -0.31 -30.58 -6.84
C ALA A 107 -0.73 -29.53 -5.81
N LEU A 108 -1.95 -29.67 -5.27
CA LEU A 108 -2.45 -28.82 -4.17
C LEU A 108 -1.51 -28.78 -2.97
N GLY A 109 -0.84 -29.91 -2.66
CA GLY A 109 0.15 -30.01 -1.58
C GLY A 109 1.36 -29.09 -1.75
N VAL A 110 1.66 -28.63 -2.97
CA VAL A 110 2.72 -27.65 -3.26
C VAL A 110 2.13 -26.23 -3.37
N ARG A 111 0.97 -26.10 -4.00
CA ARG A 111 0.29 -24.80 -4.21
C ARG A 111 -0.02 -24.09 -2.89
N ILE A 112 -0.45 -24.81 -1.86
CA ILE A 112 -0.77 -24.22 -0.54
C ILE A 112 0.49 -23.65 0.14
N PRO A 113 1.59 -24.40 0.34
CA PRO A 113 2.83 -23.85 0.88
C PRO A 113 3.37 -22.67 0.06
N VAL A 114 3.33 -22.74 -1.26
CA VAL A 114 3.80 -21.65 -2.13
C VAL A 114 2.95 -20.39 -1.97
N MET A 115 1.62 -20.54 -1.87
CA MET A 115 0.72 -19.43 -1.57
C MET A 115 1.07 -18.79 -0.22
N VAL A 116 1.18 -19.59 0.85
CA VAL A 116 1.52 -19.08 2.19
C VAL A 116 2.88 -18.37 2.18
N LEU A 117 3.88 -18.96 1.53
CA LEU A 117 5.19 -18.35 1.36
C LEU A 117 5.09 -17.02 0.60
N GLY A 118 4.33 -16.98 -0.50
CA GLY A 118 4.08 -15.76 -1.28
C GLY A 118 3.50 -14.64 -0.41
N ILE A 119 2.50 -14.94 0.42
CA ILE A 119 1.90 -13.95 1.34
C ILE A 119 2.93 -13.42 2.35
N VAL A 120 3.71 -14.32 2.97
CA VAL A 120 4.74 -13.93 3.96
C VAL A 120 5.84 -13.09 3.31
N LEU A 121 6.36 -13.53 2.16
CA LEU A 121 7.38 -12.80 1.40
C LEU A 121 6.86 -11.43 0.94
N ASN A 122 5.58 -11.33 0.59
CA ASN A 122 4.96 -10.05 0.25
C ASN A 122 4.93 -9.10 1.45
N GLY A 123 4.65 -9.61 2.66
CA GLY A 123 4.78 -8.85 3.91
C GLY A 123 6.21 -8.38 4.17
N VAL A 124 7.21 -9.25 3.99
CA VAL A 124 8.65 -8.92 4.11
C VAL A 124 9.02 -7.81 3.13
N ALA A 125 8.65 -7.98 1.87
CA ALA A 125 8.88 -7.02 0.79
C ALA A 125 8.28 -5.65 1.11
N THR A 126 7.04 -5.65 1.61
CA THR A 126 6.32 -4.44 2.04
C THR A 126 7.08 -3.71 3.14
N GLY A 127 7.54 -4.43 4.16
CA GLY A 127 8.36 -3.83 5.23
C GLY A 127 9.67 -3.24 4.70
N LEU A 128 10.39 -3.96 3.82
CA LEU A 128 11.67 -3.53 3.26
C LEU A 128 11.55 -2.25 2.43
N TYR A 129 10.61 -2.20 1.47
CA TYR A 129 10.51 -1.04 0.57
C TYR A 129 10.01 0.20 1.31
N ILE A 130 9.06 0.05 2.26
CA ILE A 130 8.56 1.19 3.03
C ILE A 130 9.64 1.71 3.98
N ALA A 131 10.37 0.82 4.66
CA ALA A 131 11.46 1.21 5.57
C ALA A 131 12.60 1.96 4.85
N ALA A 132 12.75 1.79 3.53
CA ALA A 132 13.74 2.52 2.74
C ALA A 132 13.43 4.02 2.60
N ARG A 133 12.18 4.46 2.84
CA ARG A 133 11.73 5.88 2.85
C ARG A 133 12.08 6.66 1.56
N PHE A 134 11.94 6.04 0.38
CA PHE A 134 12.19 6.68 -0.93
C PHE A 134 10.93 7.22 -1.63
N GLY A 135 9.84 7.37 -0.84
CA GLY A 135 8.54 7.80 -1.33
C GLY A 135 7.52 6.65 -1.34
N PRO A 136 6.22 6.97 -1.32
CA PRO A 136 5.15 5.98 -1.34
C PRO A 136 5.08 5.26 -2.68
N GLY A 137 4.55 4.03 -2.69
CA GLY A 137 4.18 3.36 -3.94
C GLY A 137 3.07 4.11 -4.68
N PRO A 138 2.87 3.87 -5.99
CA PRO A 138 1.83 4.53 -6.80
C PRO A 138 0.43 4.38 -6.18
N ARG A 139 0.13 3.18 -5.66
CA ARG A 139 -1.12 2.85 -4.96
C ARG A 139 -1.28 3.62 -3.65
N ASP A 140 -0.21 3.67 -2.86
CA ASP A 140 -0.19 4.33 -1.55
C ASP A 140 -0.37 5.86 -1.69
N GLY A 141 0.27 6.47 -2.69
CA GLY A 141 0.09 7.91 -2.95
C GLY A 141 -1.28 8.26 -3.53
N LEU A 142 -1.90 7.36 -4.30
CA LEU A 142 -3.30 7.53 -4.73
C LEU A 142 -4.25 7.58 -3.52
N MET A 143 -4.10 6.65 -2.57
CA MET A 143 -4.92 6.60 -1.35
C MET A 143 -4.75 7.87 -0.50
N THR A 144 -3.49 8.31 -0.29
CA THR A 144 -3.21 9.52 0.50
C THR A 144 -3.63 10.80 -0.23
N GLY A 145 -3.56 10.83 -1.56
CA GLY A 145 -3.99 11.96 -2.37
C GLY A 145 -5.50 12.14 -2.34
N LEU A 146 -6.25 11.05 -2.55
CA LEU A 146 -7.70 11.07 -2.46
C LEU A 146 -8.19 11.46 -1.06
N ASN A 147 -7.53 11.03 0.00
CA ASN A 147 -7.82 11.53 1.36
C ASN A 147 -7.65 13.05 1.44
N GLN A 148 -6.52 13.59 0.95
CA GLN A 148 -6.25 15.03 1.00
C GLN A 148 -7.28 15.87 0.23
N ILE A 149 -7.78 15.38 -0.91
CA ILE A 149 -8.77 16.13 -1.71
C ILE A 149 -10.22 15.91 -1.28
N THR A 150 -10.57 14.75 -0.70
CA THR A 150 -11.96 14.42 -0.32
C THR A 150 -12.26 14.61 1.17
N GLY A 151 -11.24 14.72 2.03
CA GLY A 151 -11.38 14.76 3.48
C GLY A 151 -11.91 13.46 4.09
N ARG A 152 -12.07 12.39 3.31
CA ARG A 152 -12.57 11.08 3.78
C ARG A 152 -11.44 10.26 4.38
N SER A 153 -11.76 9.43 5.37
CA SER A 153 -10.75 8.60 6.04
C SER A 153 -9.95 7.72 5.06
N ILE A 154 -8.65 7.58 5.33
CA ILE A 154 -7.74 6.73 4.54
C ILE A 154 -8.26 5.29 4.45
N ARG A 155 -8.86 4.77 5.54
CA ARG A 155 -9.45 3.43 5.58
C ARG A 155 -10.58 3.28 4.56
N LEU A 156 -11.48 4.26 4.47
CA LEU A 156 -12.59 4.23 3.52
C LEU A 156 -12.10 4.34 2.08
N VAL A 157 -11.20 5.28 1.79
CA VAL A 157 -10.62 5.45 0.45
C VAL A 157 -9.90 4.17 -0.01
N ARG A 158 -9.08 3.59 0.87
CA ARG A 158 -8.39 2.34 0.63
C ARG A 158 -9.36 1.20 0.32
N THR A 159 -10.36 1.01 1.17
CA THR A 159 -11.35 -0.06 1.01
C THR A 159 -12.12 0.10 -0.29
N ALA A 160 -12.54 1.32 -0.63
CA ALA A 160 -13.26 1.58 -1.87
C ALA A 160 -12.41 1.27 -3.11
N ILE A 161 -11.14 1.67 -3.11
CA ILE A 161 -10.21 1.32 -4.21
C ILE A 161 -10.00 -0.19 -4.28
N GLU A 162 -9.69 -0.83 -3.15
CA GLU A 162 -9.41 -2.28 -3.10
C GLU A 162 -10.62 -3.09 -3.58
N VAL A 163 -11.84 -2.72 -3.18
CA VAL A 163 -13.07 -3.34 -3.66
C VAL A 163 -13.25 -3.08 -5.15
N ALA A 164 -13.06 -1.84 -5.63
CA ALA A 164 -13.22 -1.52 -7.04
C ALA A 164 -12.24 -2.30 -7.92
N VAL A 165 -10.96 -2.39 -7.56
CA VAL A 165 -9.97 -3.16 -8.33
C VAL A 165 -10.23 -4.66 -8.27
N VAL A 166 -10.67 -5.21 -7.13
CA VAL A 166 -11.03 -6.63 -7.01
C VAL A 166 -12.23 -6.96 -7.88
N VAL A 167 -13.31 -6.17 -7.77
CA VAL A 167 -14.53 -6.39 -8.54
C VAL A 167 -14.24 -6.26 -10.02
N THR A 168 -13.52 -5.22 -10.43
CA THR A 168 -13.15 -5.03 -11.84
C THR A 168 -12.28 -6.18 -12.32
N GLY A 169 -11.22 -6.55 -11.59
CA GLY A 169 -10.34 -7.64 -11.96
C GLY A 169 -11.06 -8.97 -12.09
N PHE A 170 -11.94 -9.29 -11.14
CA PHE A 170 -12.73 -10.52 -11.15
C PHE A 170 -13.68 -10.57 -12.36
N LEU A 171 -14.36 -9.46 -12.68
CA LEU A 171 -15.20 -9.37 -13.87
C LEU A 171 -14.41 -9.52 -15.18
N LEU A 172 -13.12 -9.19 -15.17
CA LEU A 172 -12.21 -9.35 -16.30
C LEU A 172 -11.55 -10.75 -16.37
N GLY A 173 -11.86 -11.67 -15.45
CA GLY A 173 -11.31 -13.04 -15.43
C GLY A 173 -10.28 -13.31 -14.33
N GLY A 174 -9.89 -12.29 -13.56
CA GLY A 174 -8.95 -12.44 -12.45
C GLY A 174 -9.42 -13.42 -11.38
N SER A 175 -8.50 -14.19 -10.82
CA SER A 175 -8.81 -15.29 -9.90
C SER A 175 -9.01 -14.81 -8.46
N LEU A 176 -10.17 -15.16 -7.89
CA LEU A 176 -10.47 -15.03 -6.46
C LEU A 176 -10.53 -16.40 -5.81
N GLY A 177 -9.95 -16.53 -4.61
CA GLY A 177 -9.96 -17.79 -3.87
C GLY A 177 -9.51 -17.66 -2.43
N ALA A 178 -9.21 -18.81 -1.81
CA ALA A 178 -8.77 -18.89 -0.42
C ALA A 178 -7.51 -18.05 -0.15
N GLY A 179 -6.61 -17.96 -1.13
CA GLY A 179 -5.42 -17.11 -1.06
C GLY A 179 -5.73 -15.62 -0.99
N THR A 180 -6.77 -15.15 -1.68
CA THR A 180 -7.21 -13.75 -1.59
C THR A 180 -7.74 -13.41 -0.20
N VAL A 181 -8.56 -14.31 0.37
CA VAL A 181 -9.10 -14.14 1.72
C VAL A 181 -7.97 -14.16 2.75
N LEU A 182 -7.08 -15.15 2.66
CA LEU A 182 -5.93 -15.25 3.55
C LEU A 182 -5.03 -14.03 3.44
N TYR A 183 -4.76 -13.55 2.22
CA TYR A 183 -3.97 -12.35 1.98
C TYR A 183 -4.62 -11.13 2.64
N ALA A 184 -5.92 -10.90 2.43
CA ALA A 184 -6.64 -9.77 3.01
C ALA A 184 -6.56 -9.76 4.55
N LEU A 185 -6.63 -10.93 5.19
CA LEU A 185 -6.55 -11.06 6.65
C LEU A 185 -5.09 -10.94 7.16
N ALA A 186 -4.12 -11.49 6.45
CA ALA A 186 -2.74 -11.61 6.92
C ALA A 186 -1.86 -10.40 6.59
N ILE A 187 -2.10 -9.72 5.46
CA ILE A 187 -1.17 -8.70 4.95
C ILE A 187 -1.05 -7.50 5.89
N GLY A 188 -2.14 -7.11 6.56
CA GLY A 188 -2.14 -6.00 7.52
C GLY A 188 -1.18 -6.25 8.68
N PRO A 189 -1.39 -7.31 9.49
CA PRO A 189 -0.49 -7.70 10.57
C PRO A 189 0.96 -7.96 10.09
N LEU A 190 1.15 -8.65 8.96
CA LEU A 190 2.48 -8.93 8.43
C LEU A 190 3.22 -7.65 8.05
N ALA A 191 2.59 -6.74 7.31
CA ALA A 191 3.20 -5.49 6.91
C ALA A 191 3.63 -4.66 8.13
N GLN A 192 2.79 -4.58 9.16
CA GLN A 192 3.16 -3.91 10.42
C GLN A 192 4.36 -4.56 11.12
N PHE A 193 4.35 -5.88 11.22
CA PHE A 193 5.43 -6.64 11.85
C PHE A 193 6.77 -6.41 11.13
N PHE A 194 6.80 -6.59 9.81
CA PHE A 194 8.01 -6.42 9.03
C PHE A 194 8.47 -4.97 8.94
N LEU A 195 7.54 -4.01 8.90
CA LEU A 195 7.89 -2.59 8.97
C LEU A 195 8.58 -2.24 10.29
N ARG A 196 8.10 -2.75 11.43
CA ARG A 196 8.77 -2.56 12.73
C ARG A 196 10.14 -3.25 12.77
N MET A 197 10.25 -4.45 12.19
CA MET A 197 11.51 -5.19 12.16
C MET A 197 12.59 -4.53 11.29
N PHE A 198 12.18 -3.92 10.17
CA PHE A 198 13.11 -3.25 9.25
C PHE A 198 13.24 -1.74 9.48
N ALA A 199 12.45 -1.18 10.40
CA ALA A 199 12.52 0.23 10.76
C ALA A 199 13.95 0.60 11.17
N LEU A 200 14.53 1.55 10.43
CA LEU A 200 15.81 2.14 10.78
C LEU A 200 15.63 3.00 12.04
N PRO A 201 16.56 2.94 13.03
CA PRO A 201 16.54 3.83 14.20
C PRO A 201 16.41 5.28 13.73
N GLU A 202 15.40 5.98 14.23
CA GLU A 202 15.05 7.32 13.77
C GLU A 202 16.17 8.33 14.04
N ALA A 203 16.61 9.02 13.00
CA ALA A 203 16.90 10.45 13.16
C ALA A 203 15.53 11.13 13.11
N SER A 204 15.10 11.68 14.24
CA SER A 204 13.78 12.26 14.51
C SER A 204 13.20 13.03 13.32
N GLY A 205 12.06 12.56 12.80
CA GLY A 205 11.26 13.21 11.76
C GLY A 205 9.86 12.57 11.67
N PRO A 206 8.81 13.34 11.34
CA PRO A 206 7.42 13.00 11.72
C PRO A 206 6.95 11.67 11.12
N GLY A 207 6.43 10.80 12.00
CA GLY A 207 6.03 9.44 11.70
C GLY A 207 5.02 9.34 10.55
N VAL A 208 5.37 8.52 9.55
CA VAL A 208 4.40 8.02 8.57
C VAL A 208 3.52 7.02 9.31
N VAL A 209 2.32 7.47 9.65
CA VAL A 209 1.27 6.65 10.27
C VAL A 209 0.85 5.57 9.27
N VAL A 210 1.29 4.34 9.51
CA VAL A 210 0.62 3.16 8.95
C VAL A 210 -0.73 3.08 9.64
N ALA A 211 -1.78 3.54 8.96
CA ALA A 211 -3.14 3.62 9.47
C ALA A 211 -3.71 2.22 9.69
N SER A 212 -3.42 1.65 10.84
CA SER A 212 -4.17 0.56 11.44
C SER A 212 -4.93 1.17 12.59
N GLY A 213 -6.20 1.47 12.35
CA GLY A 213 -7.05 1.87 13.43
C GLY A 213 -7.93 0.71 13.83
N GLU A 214 -7.70 0.24 15.05
CA GLU A 214 -8.81 -0.14 15.91
C GLU A 214 -9.73 1.07 16.13
N PRO A 215 -11.03 0.86 16.38
CA PRO A 215 -11.95 1.93 16.71
C PRO A 215 -11.81 2.30 18.20
N SER A 216 -11.25 3.48 18.47
CA SER A 216 -11.43 4.16 19.75
C SER A 216 -12.80 4.83 19.77
N THR A 217 -13.72 4.27 20.57
CA THR A 217 -15.05 4.81 20.88
C THR A 217 -14.96 6.24 21.45
N PRO A 218 -15.69 7.24 20.93
CA PRO A 218 -15.80 8.54 21.57
C PRO A 218 -16.74 8.47 22.78
N ALA A 219 -16.32 9.06 23.90
CA ALA A 219 -17.15 9.27 25.09
C ALA A 219 -18.34 10.22 24.79
N PRO A 220 -19.50 10.09 25.48
CA PRO A 220 -20.66 10.93 25.22
C PRO A 220 -20.45 12.35 25.75
N ALA A 221 -20.74 13.33 24.89
CA ALA A 221 -20.75 14.75 25.23
C ALA A 221 -21.89 15.07 26.21
N ALA A 222 -21.54 15.64 27.35
CA ALA A 222 -22.48 16.15 28.34
C ALA A 222 -22.84 17.62 28.06
N GLY A 223 -24.13 17.92 28.04
CA GLY A 223 -24.69 19.15 28.60
C GLY A 223 -24.85 20.36 27.67
N SER A 224 -25.99 20.45 26.98
CA SER A 224 -26.60 21.71 26.56
C SER A 224 -27.33 22.35 27.76
N GLY A 225 -26.84 23.50 28.24
CA GLY A 225 -27.56 24.38 29.16
C GLY A 225 -28.26 25.51 28.40
N PRO A 226 -29.44 26.01 28.83
CA PRO A 226 -30.18 27.04 28.09
C PRO A 226 -29.62 28.45 28.32
N VAL A 227 -29.47 29.21 27.24
CA VAL A 227 -29.12 30.64 27.25
C VAL A 227 -30.36 31.47 27.61
N ALA A 228 -30.28 32.22 28.70
CA ALA A 228 -31.31 33.15 29.17
C ALA A 228 -31.31 34.47 28.36
N ALA A 229 -32.50 35.04 28.21
CA ALA A 229 -32.82 36.25 27.44
C ALA A 229 -32.24 37.55 28.05
N PRO A 230 -32.02 38.62 27.25
CA PRO A 230 -31.56 39.90 27.75
C PRO A 230 -32.70 40.76 28.31
N THR A 231 -32.53 41.26 29.52
CA THR A 231 -33.39 42.26 30.17
C THR A 231 -33.06 43.68 29.69
N SER A 232 -34.09 44.37 29.22
CA SER A 232 -34.12 45.80 28.94
C SER A 232 -33.99 46.64 30.22
N GLY A 233 -33.32 47.79 30.13
CA GLY A 233 -33.57 48.93 31.04
C GLY A 233 -32.33 49.55 31.68
N GLN A 234 -31.65 50.46 30.97
CA GLN A 234 -30.94 51.57 31.60
C GLN A 234 -31.43 52.88 31.01
N ALA A 235 -32.11 53.65 31.86
CA ALA A 235 -32.45 55.04 31.64
C ALA A 235 -32.14 55.82 32.93
N ILE A 236 -31.23 56.80 32.80
CA ILE A 236 -31.25 58.13 33.45
C ILE A 236 -30.73 58.25 34.91
N LEU A 237 -29.57 58.95 35.00
CA LEU A 237 -28.96 59.89 35.99
C LEU A 237 -29.87 60.54 37.08
N PRO A 238 -29.37 61.40 38.00
CA PRO A 238 -28.02 61.58 38.60
C PRO A 238 -28.08 61.71 40.16
N GLN A 239 -26.92 61.76 40.82
CA GLN A 239 -26.44 62.76 41.82
C GLN A 239 -25.11 62.25 42.38
#